data_AF-A0A392MQ78-F1
#
_entry.id   AF-A0A392MQ78-F1
#
_cell.length_a   1.000
_cell.length_b   1.000
_cell.length_c   1.000
_cell.angle_alpha   90.00
_cell.angle_beta   90.00
_cell.angle_gamma   90.00
#
_symmetry.space_group_name_H-M   'P 1'
#
loop_
_entity.id
_entity.type
_entity.pdbx_description
1 polymer ?
#
loop_
_entity_poly.entity_id
_entity_poly.type
_entity_poly.pdbx_seq_one_letter_code
_entity_poly.pdbx_strand_id
1 'polypeptide(L)'
;MLSNPLIPITTSPPLSKFSVSGLMFLSFHHLLLLSFYVSMELVPNPLHDMFMKDPNHTVLLSILCCFEAFFGFTFLTTMPVSEENYAVEHICLLFANGALAGQMIYLIDHPVLFWGILCGWSLAFIIDFCYLAKDIWYQICSKISPCCISSCCIPRSKKKKPEGEALNDNATEEEIVLGLLDRINQEYDKVQKTAQDIKDYFGV
;
A
#
# COMPACT_ATOMS: atom_id res chain seq x y z
N MET A 1 44.57 -4.77 -27.05
CA MET A 1 44.36 -5.41 -25.72
C MET A 1 43.14 -4.78 -25.08
N LEU A 2 42.14 -5.62 -24.81
CA LEU A 2 40.89 -5.44 -24.05
C LEU A 2 40.10 -4.13 -24.18
N SER A 3 39.15 -4.16 -25.11
CA SER A 3 37.88 -3.44 -25.05
C SER A 3 37.04 -3.95 -23.87
N ASN A 4 36.92 -3.16 -22.81
CA ASN A 4 35.90 -3.38 -21.78
C ASN A 4 34.54 -2.94 -22.34
N PRO A 5 33.50 -3.79 -22.39
CA PRO A 5 32.16 -3.33 -22.66
C PRO A 5 31.63 -2.60 -21.41
N LEU A 6 31.35 -1.30 -21.54
CA LEU A 6 30.58 -0.56 -20.55
C LEU A 6 29.16 -1.12 -20.54
N ILE A 7 28.89 -2.03 -19.60
CA ILE A 7 27.55 -2.50 -19.29
C ILE A 7 26.74 -1.27 -18.85
N PRO A 8 25.59 -0.97 -19.49
CA PRO A 8 24.74 0.10 -19.03
C PRO A 8 24.24 -0.25 -17.63
N ILE A 9 24.52 0.61 -16.66
CA ILE A 9 23.92 0.56 -15.33
C ILE A 9 22.43 0.85 -15.55
N THR A 10 21.63 -0.21 -15.70
CA THR A 10 20.19 -0.14 -15.53
C THR A 10 19.95 0.39 -14.12
N THR A 11 19.55 1.65 -14.00
CA THR A 11 18.91 2.15 -12.80
C THR A 11 17.68 1.29 -12.58
N SER A 12 17.83 0.30 -11.70
CA SER A 12 16.73 -0.53 -11.22
C SER A 12 15.61 0.42 -10.75
N PRO A 13 14.33 0.06 -10.97
CA PRO A 13 13.24 0.78 -10.32
C PRO A 13 13.56 0.92 -8.82
N PRO A 14 13.14 2.03 -8.15
CA PRO A 14 13.40 2.20 -6.74
C PRO A 14 13.01 0.90 -6.05
N LEU A 15 14.00 0.25 -5.43
CA LEU A 15 13.85 -1.06 -4.85
C LEU A 15 12.62 -0.98 -3.93
N SER A 16 11.58 -1.75 -4.25
CA SER A 16 10.38 -1.82 -3.41
C SER A 16 10.87 -2.09 -2.00
N LYS A 17 10.72 -1.12 -1.10
CA LYS A 17 11.31 -1.21 0.24
C LYS A 17 10.66 -2.31 1.08
N PHE A 18 9.58 -2.91 0.60
CA PHE A 18 8.88 -3.95 1.31
C PHE A 18 8.37 -5.04 0.36
N SER A 19 8.85 -6.26 0.59
CA SER A 19 8.37 -7.46 -0.06
C SER A 19 7.15 -8.01 0.68
N VAL A 20 6.33 -8.82 -0.01
CA VAL A 20 5.23 -9.57 0.64
C VAL A 20 5.75 -10.45 1.78
N SER A 21 6.96 -10.99 1.65
CA SER A 21 7.62 -11.71 2.75
C SER A 21 7.84 -10.84 3.99
N GLY A 22 8.19 -9.56 3.82
CA GLY A 22 8.32 -8.62 4.93
C GLY A 22 6.98 -8.32 5.59
N LEU A 23 5.92 -8.18 4.78
CA LEU A 23 4.56 -7.96 5.28
C LEU A 23 4.01 -9.19 6.01
N MET A 24 4.27 -10.40 5.52
CA MET A 24 3.94 -11.65 6.21
C MET A 24 4.69 -11.78 7.54
N PHE A 25 5.99 -11.45 7.56
CA PHE A 25 6.77 -11.45 8.80
C PHE A 25 6.21 -10.45 9.81
N LEU A 26 5.87 -9.23 9.37
CA LEU A 26 5.26 -8.22 10.23
C LEU A 26 3.89 -8.67 10.75
N SER A 27 3.09 -9.30 9.89
CA SER A 27 1.79 -9.90 10.23
C SER A 27 1.90 -10.95 11.33
N PHE A 28 2.87 -11.84 11.23
CA PHE A 28 3.13 -12.82 12.27
C PHE A 28 3.44 -12.16 13.62
N HIS A 29 4.27 -11.11 13.63
CA HIS A 29 4.61 -10.39 14.87
C HIS A 29 3.41 -9.63 15.44
N HIS A 30 2.61 -9.02 14.58
CA HIS A 30 1.36 -8.35 14.97
C HIS A 30 0.41 -9.31 15.67
N LEU A 31 0.11 -10.46 15.03
CA LEU A 31 -0.76 -11.48 15.61
C LEU A 31 -0.18 -12.10 16.87
N LEU A 32 1.15 -12.27 16.96
CA LEU A 32 1.81 -12.76 18.15
C LEU A 32 1.64 -11.79 19.34
N LEU A 33 1.90 -10.50 19.12
CA LEU A 33 1.73 -9.47 20.16
C LEU A 33 0.27 -9.35 20.59
N LEU A 34 -0.65 -9.40 19.65
CA LEU A 34 -2.08 -9.36 19.95
C LEU A 34 -2.51 -10.60 20.74
N SER A 35 -2.04 -11.79 20.37
CA SER A 35 -2.31 -13.02 21.11
C SER A 35 -1.76 -12.98 22.55
N PHE A 36 -0.61 -12.34 22.75
CA PHE A 36 -0.04 -12.12 24.07
C PHE A 36 -0.93 -11.18 24.91
N TYR A 37 -1.39 -10.08 24.32
CA TYR A 37 -2.31 -9.15 24.98
C TYR A 37 -3.62 -9.83 25.38
N VAL A 38 -4.26 -10.56 24.47
CA VAL A 38 -5.48 -11.33 24.75
C VAL A 38 -5.26 -12.33 25.88
N SER A 39 -4.12 -13.03 25.88
CA SER A 39 -3.79 -14.00 26.92
C SER A 39 -3.59 -13.33 28.29
N MET A 40 -3.01 -12.13 28.31
CA MET A 40 -2.86 -11.32 29.53
C MET A 40 -4.20 -10.84 30.09
N GLU A 41 -5.18 -10.55 29.21
CA GLU A 41 -6.53 -10.17 29.65
C GLU A 41 -7.34 -11.37 30.17
N LEU A 42 -7.28 -12.50 29.45
CA LEU A 42 -8.14 -13.65 29.72
C LEU A 42 -7.64 -14.58 30.83
N VAL A 43 -6.33 -14.65 31.05
CA VAL A 43 -5.76 -15.58 32.02
C VAL A 43 -5.60 -14.87 33.36
N PRO A 44 -6.38 -15.25 34.39
CA PRO A 44 -6.16 -14.73 35.74
C PRO A 44 -4.83 -15.27 36.25
N ASN A 45 -3.80 -14.43 36.22
CA ASN A 45 -2.49 -14.72 36.77
C ASN A 45 -2.08 -13.57 37.71
N PRO A 46 -1.14 -13.77 38.65
CA PRO A 46 -0.71 -12.70 39.56
C PRO A 46 -0.18 -11.44 38.85
N LEU A 47 0.17 -11.59 37.57
CA LEU A 47 0.60 -10.52 36.69
C LEU A 47 -0.59 -9.67 36.21
N HIS A 48 -1.74 -10.29 35.95
CA HIS A 48 -3.00 -9.65 35.56
C HIS A 48 -3.41 -8.61 36.60
N ASP A 49 -3.41 -8.96 37.90
CA ASP A 49 -3.73 -8.01 38.97
C ASP A 49 -2.77 -6.81 39.03
N MET A 50 -1.53 -6.99 38.57
CA MET A 50 -0.51 -5.94 38.50
C MET A 50 -0.72 -5.00 37.30
N PHE A 51 -1.15 -5.55 36.16
CA PHE A 51 -1.41 -4.82 34.91
C PHE A 51 -2.82 -4.21 34.85
N MET A 52 -3.80 -4.78 35.55
CA MET A 52 -5.19 -4.31 35.62
C MET A 52 -5.42 -3.23 36.66
N LYS A 53 -4.39 -2.81 37.39
CA LYS A 53 -4.49 -1.64 38.27
C LYS A 53 -4.71 -0.39 37.42
N ASP A 54 -5.81 0.32 37.66
CA ASP A 54 -6.42 1.37 36.81
C ASP A 54 -5.54 2.21 35.86
N PRO A 55 -4.38 2.78 36.24
CA PRO A 55 -3.56 3.53 35.28
C PRO A 55 -2.89 2.64 34.21
N ASN A 56 -2.59 1.37 34.53
CA ASN A 56 -1.84 0.48 33.65
C ASN A 56 -2.71 -0.11 32.54
N HIS A 57 -3.99 -0.41 32.83
CA HIS A 57 -4.92 -0.95 31.84
C HIS A 57 -5.21 0.05 30.73
N THR A 58 -5.46 1.31 31.09
CA THR A 58 -5.71 2.39 30.12
C THR A 58 -4.50 2.62 29.21
N VAL A 59 -3.28 2.55 29.76
CA VAL A 59 -2.04 2.68 28.99
C VAL A 59 -1.87 1.48 28.05
N LEU A 60 -2.15 0.26 28.51
CA LEU A 60 -2.04 -0.95 27.69
C LEU A 60 -3.03 -0.93 26.52
N LEU A 61 -4.27 -0.49 26.78
CA LEU A 61 -5.30 -0.30 25.75
C LEU A 61 -4.89 0.78 24.72
N SER A 62 -4.31 1.89 25.18
CA SER A 62 -3.80 2.95 24.30
C SER A 62 -2.67 2.45 23.40
N ILE A 63 -1.72 1.68 23.96
CA ILE A 63 -0.62 1.07 23.21
C ILE A 63 -1.18 0.13 22.13
N LEU A 64 -2.17 -0.69 22.46
CA LEU A 64 -2.83 -1.57 21.52
C LEU A 64 -3.51 -0.81 20.37
N CYS A 65 -4.29 0.22 20.68
CA CYS A 65 -4.92 1.08 19.67
C CYS A 65 -3.89 1.72 18.73
N CYS A 66 -2.81 2.26 19.29
CA CYS A 66 -1.71 2.83 18.51
C CYS A 66 -1.06 1.77 17.62
N PHE A 67 -0.80 0.58 18.16
CA PHE A 67 -0.19 -0.52 17.43
C PHE A 67 -1.05 -0.98 16.25
N GLU A 68 -2.35 -1.17 16.44
CA GLU A 68 -3.31 -1.48 15.38
C GLU A 68 -3.36 -0.41 14.30
N ALA A 69 -3.41 0.87 14.70
CA ALA A 69 -3.41 1.99 13.76
C ALA A 69 -2.11 2.06 12.94
N PHE A 70 -0.95 1.90 13.58
CA PHE A 70 0.35 1.88 12.90
C PHE A 70 0.48 0.69 11.96
N PHE A 71 -0.01 -0.48 12.36
CA PHE A 71 0.05 -1.68 11.56
C PHE A 71 -0.88 -1.58 10.33
N GLY A 72 -2.12 -1.10 10.50
CA GLY A 72 -3.01 -0.81 9.38
C GLY A 72 -2.42 0.22 8.42
N PHE A 73 -1.83 1.30 8.94
CA PHE A 73 -1.16 2.31 8.10
C PHE A 73 0.06 1.74 7.38
N THR A 74 0.82 0.86 8.04
CA THR A 74 1.93 0.15 7.41
C THR A 74 1.40 -0.66 6.25
N PHE A 75 0.34 -1.47 6.43
CA PHE A 75 -0.30 -2.21 5.34
C PHE A 75 -0.65 -1.33 4.13
N LEU A 76 -1.31 -0.19 4.36
CA LEU A 76 -1.69 0.75 3.29
C LEU A 76 -0.46 1.36 2.58
N THR A 77 0.63 1.60 3.30
CA THR A 77 1.85 2.21 2.73
C THR A 77 2.82 1.18 2.15
N THR A 78 2.66 -0.09 2.50
CA THR A 78 3.45 -1.22 1.99
C THR A 78 2.93 -1.74 0.65
N MET A 79 2.05 -0.98 0.01
CA MET A 79 1.38 -1.34 -1.23
C MET A 79 2.40 -1.83 -2.28
N PRO A 80 2.14 -2.97 -2.95
CA PRO A 80 3.06 -3.51 -3.95
C PRO A 80 3.05 -2.65 -5.21
N VAL A 81 3.83 -1.56 -5.22
CA VAL A 81 3.91 -0.62 -6.35
C VAL A 81 4.68 -1.22 -7.55
N SER A 82 5.28 -2.41 -7.45
CA SER A 82 6.15 -2.88 -8.54
C SER A 82 6.28 -4.39 -8.78
N GLU A 83 5.54 -5.25 -8.08
CA GLU A 83 5.63 -6.69 -8.32
C GLU A 83 4.32 -7.21 -8.95
N GLU A 84 4.38 -7.58 -10.24
CA GLU A 84 3.24 -7.79 -11.15
C GLU A 84 2.19 -8.85 -10.74
N ASN A 85 2.30 -9.52 -9.58
CA ASN A 85 1.42 -10.63 -9.21
C ASN A 85 1.00 -10.70 -7.72
N TYR A 86 1.25 -9.65 -6.93
CA TYR A 86 1.06 -9.72 -5.47
C TYR A 86 -0.17 -8.99 -4.92
N ALA A 87 -0.95 -8.34 -5.76
CA ALA A 87 -2.17 -7.62 -5.35
C ALA A 87 -3.17 -8.54 -4.63
N VAL A 88 -3.38 -9.76 -5.14
CA VAL A 88 -4.27 -10.76 -4.51
C VAL A 88 -3.70 -11.21 -3.16
N GLU A 89 -2.40 -11.51 -3.09
CA GLU A 89 -1.75 -11.96 -1.85
C GLU A 89 -1.78 -10.87 -0.77
N HIS A 90 -1.54 -9.62 -1.15
CA HIS A 90 -1.64 -8.45 -0.27
C HIS A 90 -3.04 -8.32 0.33
N ILE A 91 -4.09 -8.41 -0.49
CA ILE A 91 -5.48 -8.30 -0.02
C ILE A 91 -5.89 -9.49 0.85
N CYS A 92 -5.48 -10.70 0.48
CA CYS A 92 -5.71 -11.87 1.33
C CYS A 92 -5.04 -11.72 2.68
N LEU A 93 -3.81 -11.19 2.71
CA LEU A 93 -3.08 -10.97 3.95
C LEU A 93 -3.71 -9.86 4.80
N LEU A 94 -4.12 -8.74 4.18
CA LEU A 94 -4.86 -7.66 4.84
C LEU A 94 -6.15 -8.18 5.49
N PHE A 95 -6.94 -8.94 4.73
CA PHE A 95 -8.19 -9.51 5.22
C PHE A 95 -7.96 -10.51 6.36
N ALA A 96 -6.99 -11.42 6.22
CA ALA A 96 -6.70 -12.41 7.24
C ALA A 96 -6.24 -11.77 8.56
N ASN A 97 -5.36 -10.76 8.48
CA ASN A 97 -4.93 -10.02 9.67
C ASN A 97 -6.08 -9.28 10.33
N GLY A 98 -6.87 -8.52 9.56
CA GLY A 98 -8.02 -7.78 10.12
C GLY A 98 -9.07 -8.70 10.75
N ALA A 99 -9.33 -9.86 10.13
CA ALA A 99 -10.27 -10.85 10.66
C ALA A 99 -9.77 -11.49 11.96
N LEU A 100 -8.51 -11.94 12.00
CA LEU A 100 -7.90 -12.52 13.20
C LEU A 100 -7.78 -11.49 14.32
N ALA A 101 -7.40 -10.26 13.99
CA ALA A 101 -7.35 -9.16 14.93
C ALA A 101 -8.73 -8.87 15.54
N GLY A 102 -9.76 -8.77 14.71
CA GLY A 102 -11.13 -8.59 15.16
C GLY A 102 -11.61 -9.71 16.08
N GLN A 103 -11.31 -10.97 15.75
CA GLN A 103 -11.64 -12.12 16.61
C GLN A 103 -10.93 -12.07 17.95
N MET A 104 -9.62 -11.77 17.95
CA MET A 104 -8.82 -11.65 19.17
C MET A 104 -9.35 -10.55 20.09
N ILE A 105 -9.68 -9.38 19.54
CA ILE A 105 -10.23 -8.25 20.29
C ILE A 105 -11.62 -8.55 20.83
N TYR A 106 -12.45 -9.26 20.08
CA TYR A 106 -13.78 -9.66 20.54
C TYR A 106 -13.74 -10.48 21.84
N LEU A 107 -12.67 -11.26 22.05
CA LEU A 107 -12.50 -12.06 23.26
C LEU A 107 -12.29 -11.20 24.52
N ILE A 108 -11.90 -9.94 24.38
CA ILE A 108 -11.52 -9.02 25.47
C ILE A 108 -12.75 -8.26 26.02
N ASP A 109 -13.96 -8.59 25.54
CA ASP A 109 -15.26 -8.02 25.96
C ASP A 109 -15.31 -6.47 26.01
N HIS A 110 -14.53 -5.82 25.14
CA HIS A 110 -14.51 -4.38 24.99
C HIS A 110 -15.24 -3.96 23.71
N PRO A 111 -16.56 -3.68 23.76
CA PRO A 111 -17.37 -3.45 22.57
C PRO A 111 -16.93 -2.21 21.78
N VAL A 112 -16.55 -1.13 22.47
CA VAL A 112 -16.07 0.11 21.82
C VAL A 112 -14.77 -0.15 21.05
N LEU A 113 -13.85 -0.90 21.65
CA LEU A 113 -12.57 -1.27 21.04
C LEU A 113 -12.80 -2.16 19.81
N PHE A 114 -13.66 -3.18 19.95
CA PHE A 114 -14.02 -4.08 18.87
C PHE A 114 -14.58 -3.33 17.65
N TRP A 115 -15.58 -2.46 17.85
CA TRP A 115 -16.16 -1.68 16.77
C TRP A 115 -15.15 -0.69 16.15
N GLY A 116 -14.30 -0.05 16.96
CA GLY A 116 -13.26 0.85 16.47
C GLY A 116 -12.27 0.14 15.55
N ILE A 117 -11.74 -1.01 15.99
CA ILE A 117 -10.79 -1.81 15.22
C ILE A 117 -11.46 -2.37 13.97
N LEU A 118 -12.67 -2.90 14.06
CA LEU A 118 -13.43 -3.40 12.91
C LEU A 118 -13.66 -2.32 11.85
N CYS A 119 -14.06 -1.11 12.26
CA CYS A 119 -14.22 0.02 11.35
C CYS A 119 -12.88 0.44 10.71
N GLY A 120 -11.79 0.47 11.49
CA GLY A 120 -10.45 0.81 11.00
C GLY A 120 -9.95 -0.15 9.93
N TRP A 121 -10.04 -1.47 10.19
CA TRP A 121 -9.67 -2.51 9.22
C TRP A 121 -10.58 -2.50 7.99
N SER A 122 -11.88 -2.26 8.17
CA SER A 122 -12.82 -2.14 7.05
C SER A 122 -12.48 -0.97 6.13
N LEU A 123 -12.11 0.18 6.72
CA LEU A 123 -11.66 1.35 5.97
C LEU A 123 -10.36 1.05 5.20
N ALA A 124 -9.38 0.42 5.86
CA ALA A 124 -8.14 0.02 5.20
C ALA A 124 -8.38 -0.94 4.03
N PHE A 125 -9.27 -1.93 4.21
CA PHE A 125 -9.67 -2.87 3.17
C PHE A 125 -10.33 -2.17 1.98
N ILE A 126 -11.26 -1.23 2.23
CA ILE A 126 -11.94 -0.48 1.17
C ILE A 126 -10.92 0.35 0.38
N ILE A 127 -9.99 1.03 1.05
CA ILE A 127 -8.95 1.81 0.40
C ILE A 127 -8.11 0.91 -0.50
N ASP A 128 -7.53 -0.17 0.05
CA ASP A 128 -6.68 -1.08 -0.71
C ASP A 128 -7.42 -1.75 -1.87
N PHE A 129 -8.67 -2.16 -1.65
CA PHE A 129 -9.49 -2.75 -2.71
C PHE A 129 -9.76 -1.74 -3.84
N CYS A 130 -10.13 -0.49 -3.53
CA CYS A 130 -10.37 0.54 -4.53
C CYS A 130 -9.11 0.84 -5.36
N TYR A 131 -7.94 0.87 -4.72
CA TYR A 131 -6.68 1.14 -5.40
C TYR A 131 -6.20 -0.05 -6.25
N LEU A 132 -6.36 -1.28 -5.76
CA LEU A 132 -5.90 -2.51 -6.44
C LEU A 132 -6.96 -3.17 -7.33
N ALA A 133 -8.21 -2.67 -7.37
CA ALA A 133 -9.33 -3.29 -8.06
C ALA A 133 -9.00 -3.73 -9.50
N LYS A 134 -8.31 -2.87 -10.25
CA LYS A 134 -7.92 -3.13 -11.64
C LYS A 134 -6.89 -4.27 -11.76
N ASP A 135 -5.91 -4.30 -10.86
CA ASP A 135 -4.84 -5.30 -10.87
C ASP A 135 -5.33 -6.67 -10.38
N ILE A 136 -6.20 -6.68 -9.37
CA ILE A 136 -6.90 -7.89 -8.90
C ILE A 136 -7.72 -8.49 -10.04
N TRP A 137 -8.53 -7.66 -10.71
CA TRP A 137 -9.37 -8.12 -11.81
C TRP A 137 -8.52 -8.75 -12.92
N TYR A 138 -7.42 -8.09 -13.28
CA TYR A 138 -6.50 -8.62 -14.29
C TYR A 138 -5.87 -9.97 -13.88
N GLN A 139 -5.40 -10.10 -12.63
CA GLN A 139 -4.77 -11.33 -12.14
C GLN A 139 -5.78 -12.49 -11.98
N ILE A 140 -7.01 -12.21 -11.57
CA ILE A 140 -8.06 -13.22 -11.46
C ILE A 140 -8.48 -13.68 -12.86
N CYS A 141 -8.70 -12.74 -13.80
CA CYS A 141 -9.09 -13.08 -15.17
C CYS A 141 -8.00 -13.88 -15.91
N SER A 142 -6.72 -13.56 -15.71
CA SER A 142 -5.62 -14.29 -16.34
C SER A 142 -5.48 -15.72 -15.82
N LYS A 143 -5.78 -15.96 -14.54
CA LYS A 143 -5.77 -17.31 -13.94
C LYS A 143 -6.99 -18.17 -14.31
N ILE A 144 -8.17 -17.57 -14.45
CA ILE A 144 -9.42 -18.31 -14.71
C ILE A 144 -9.59 -18.65 -16.20
N SER A 145 -9.10 -17.80 -17.12
CA SER A 145 -9.24 -18.05 -18.56
C SER A 145 -7.91 -17.86 -19.30
N PRO A 146 -7.00 -18.85 -19.22
CA PRO A 146 -5.76 -18.81 -19.99
C PRO A 146 -5.98 -18.85 -21.51
N CYS A 147 -7.18 -19.25 -21.98
CA CYS A 147 -7.43 -19.56 -23.39
C CYS A 147 -8.11 -18.44 -24.21
N CYS A 148 -8.54 -17.32 -23.63
CA CYS A 148 -9.24 -16.25 -24.38
C CYS A 148 -8.46 -14.93 -24.53
N ILE A 149 -7.27 -14.80 -23.93
CA ILE A 149 -6.45 -13.57 -24.02
C ILE A 149 -5.42 -13.67 -25.17
N SER A 150 -5.63 -14.53 -26.16
CA SER A 150 -4.81 -14.49 -27.39
C SER A 150 -5.31 -13.47 -28.42
N SER A 151 -6.49 -12.86 -28.23
CA SER A 151 -7.07 -11.93 -29.23
C SER A 151 -7.46 -10.53 -28.74
N CYS A 152 -7.34 -10.22 -27.44
CA CYS A 152 -7.42 -8.84 -26.97
C CYS A 152 -6.01 -8.28 -26.76
N CYS A 153 -5.25 -8.21 -27.86
CA CYS A 153 -4.17 -7.23 -27.98
C CYS A 153 -4.80 -5.84 -27.95
N ILE A 154 -5.15 -5.34 -26.77
CA ILE A 154 -5.01 -3.90 -26.54
C ILE A 154 -3.49 -3.70 -26.57
N PRO A 155 -2.94 -2.90 -27.50
CA PRO A 155 -1.57 -2.48 -27.36
C PRO A 155 -1.53 -1.66 -26.07
N ARG A 156 -1.07 -2.29 -24.97
CA ARG A 156 -0.51 -1.56 -23.84
C ARG A 156 0.54 -0.70 -24.51
N SER A 157 0.26 0.60 -24.61
CA SER A 157 1.24 1.52 -25.15
C SER A 157 2.49 1.25 -24.33
N LYS A 158 3.47 0.60 -24.97
CA LYS A 158 4.85 0.82 -24.62
C LYS A 158 4.89 2.34 -24.62
N LYS A 159 4.97 2.95 -23.44
CA LYS A 159 5.45 4.32 -23.33
C LYS A 159 6.79 4.20 -24.02
N LYS A 160 6.80 4.51 -25.32
CA LYS A 160 8.00 4.60 -26.12
C LYS A 160 8.76 5.64 -25.33
N LYS A 161 9.76 5.16 -24.59
CA LYS A 161 10.86 5.99 -24.18
C LYS A 161 11.22 6.77 -25.45
N PRO A 162 11.19 8.11 -25.46
CA PRO A 162 11.64 8.83 -26.63
C PRO A 162 13.10 8.41 -26.85
N GLU A 163 13.29 7.46 -27.75
CA GLU A 163 14.56 7.20 -28.40
C GLU A 163 14.76 8.40 -29.31
N GLY A 164 15.77 9.20 -29.00
CA GLY A 164 16.21 10.28 -29.86
C GLY A 164 15.78 11.68 -29.41
N GLU A 165 16.12 12.07 -28.19
CA GLU A 165 16.71 13.39 -28.03
C GLU A 165 18.09 13.16 -27.44
N ALA A 166 19.11 13.32 -28.29
CA ALA A 166 20.48 13.47 -27.83
C ALA A 166 20.48 14.69 -26.91
N LEU A 167 20.40 14.46 -25.60
CA LEU A 167 20.66 15.50 -24.63
C LEU A 167 22.14 15.84 -24.83
N ASN A 168 22.36 17.00 -25.42
CA ASN A 168 23.67 17.60 -25.55
C ASN A 168 24.25 17.66 -24.13
N ASP A 169 25.30 16.89 -23.83
CA ASP A 169 25.93 16.77 -22.49
C ASP A 169 26.57 18.09 -21.99
N ASN A 170 26.25 19.21 -22.64
CA ASN A 170 26.69 20.57 -22.32
C ASN A 170 25.53 21.48 -21.87
N ALA A 171 24.32 20.95 -21.64
CA ALA A 171 23.20 21.76 -21.12
C ALA A 171 23.46 22.14 -19.66
N THR A 172 23.68 23.43 -19.42
CA THR A 172 23.88 24.02 -18.10
C THR A 172 22.66 23.74 -17.20
N GLU A 173 22.86 23.55 -15.89
CA GLU A 173 21.79 23.22 -14.93
C GLU A 173 20.54 24.13 -15.05
N GLU A 174 20.72 25.39 -15.46
CA GLU A 174 19.64 26.34 -15.72
C GLU A 174 18.70 25.92 -16.85
N GLU A 175 19.20 25.32 -17.94
CA GLU A 175 18.36 24.84 -19.05
C GLU A 175 17.52 23.64 -18.64
N ILE A 176 18.05 22.76 -17.78
CA ILE A 176 17.32 21.62 -17.23
C ILE A 176 16.18 22.12 -16.32
N VAL A 177 16.47 23.10 -15.46
CA VAL A 177 15.47 23.69 -14.56
C VAL A 177 14.38 24.42 -15.35
N LEU A 178 14.73 25.19 -16.38
CA LEU A 178 13.75 25.86 -17.25
C LEU A 178 12.89 24.85 -18.01
N GLY A 179 13.48 23.77 -18.55
CA GLY A 179 12.74 22.71 -19.22
C GLY A 179 11.78 21.94 -18.29
N LEU A 180 12.14 21.78 -17.02
CA LEU A 180 11.25 21.22 -16.00
C LEU A 180 10.13 22.19 -15.63
N LEU A 181 10.43 23.50 -15.51
CA LEU A 181 9.43 24.53 -15.22
C LEU A 181 8.37 24.60 -16.33
N ASP A 182 8.79 24.55 -17.60
CA ASP A 182 7.88 24.56 -18.74
C ASP A 182 6.95 23.34 -18.76
N ARG A 183 7.47 22.15 -18.42
CA ARG A 183 6.64 20.94 -18.30
C ARG A 183 5.62 21.04 -17.16
N ILE A 184 6.01 21.63 -16.03
CA ILE A 184 5.10 21.86 -14.90
C ILE A 184 4.01 22.85 -15.30
N ASN A 185 4.37 23.95 -15.96
CA ASN A 185 3.39 24.94 -16.45
C ASN A 185 2.42 24.33 -17.46
N GLN A 186 2.91 23.48 -18.37
CA GLN A 186 2.07 22.82 -19.35
C GLN A 186 1.06 21.85 -18.72
N GLU A 187 1.45 21.12 -17.66
CA GLU A 187 0.52 20.26 -16.92
C GLU A 187 -0.46 21.09 -16.07
N TYR A 188 -0.01 22.21 -15.51
CA TYR A 188 -0.88 23.13 -14.78
C TYR A 188 -1.98 23.71 -15.68
N ASP A 189 -1.65 24.13 -16.91
CA ASP A 189 -2.63 24.63 -17.87
C ASP A 189 -3.66 23.58 -18.29
N LYS A 190 -3.26 22.30 -18.41
CA LYS A 190 -4.21 21.20 -18.67
C LYS A 190 -5.19 21.00 -17.51
N VAL A 191 -4.70 21.10 -16.27
CA VAL A 191 -5.54 20.98 -15.07
C VAL A 191 -6.52 22.14 -15.00
N GLN A 192 -6.07 23.37 -15.25
CA GLN A 192 -6.94 24.56 -15.31
C GLN A 192 -8.01 24.43 -16.38
N LYS A 193 -7.64 23.97 -17.58
CA LYS A 193 -8.60 23.73 -18.67
C LYS A 193 -9.64 22.67 -18.30
N THR A 194 -9.20 21.56 -17.70
CA THR A 194 -10.10 20.49 -17.23
C THR A 194 -11.06 21.00 -16.15
N ALA A 195 -10.56 21.84 -15.23
CA ALA A 195 -11.39 22.45 -14.19
C ALA A 195 -12.44 23.41 -14.78
N GLN A 196 -12.08 24.16 -15.83
CA GLN A 196 -13.02 25.04 -16.53
C GLN A 196 -14.07 24.24 -17.30
N ASP A 197 -13.68 23.19 -18.02
CA ASP A 197 -14.61 22.31 -18.75
C ASP A 197 -15.63 21.66 -17.78
N ILE A 198 -15.21 21.32 -16.56
CA ILE A 198 -16.11 20.82 -15.50
C ILE A 198 -17.09 21.92 -15.04
N LYS A 199 -16.63 23.15 -14.81
CA LYS A 199 -17.50 24.26 -14.42
C LYS A 199 -18.56 24.55 -15.48
N ASP A 200 -18.16 24.61 -16.74
CA ASP A 200 -19.06 24.85 -17.87
C ASP A 200 -20.08 23.71 -18.02
N TYR A 201 -19.69 22.46 -17.74
CA TYR A 201 -20.61 21.31 -17.75
C TYR A 201 -21.67 21.37 -16.65
N PHE A 202 -21.32 21.86 -15.47
CA PHE A 202 -22.24 21.95 -14.32
C PHE A 202 -22.95 23.30 -14.19
N GLY A 203 -22.62 24.29 -15.03
CA GLY A 203 -23.24 25.62 -15.00
C GLY A 203 -22.95 26.42 -13.73
N VAL A 204 -21.76 26.23 -13.13
CA VAL A 204 -21.29 26.91 -11.89
C VAL A 204 -20.15 27.85 -12.20
#